data_AF-A0A1F3TUA7-F1
#
_entry.id   AF-A0A1F3TUA7-F1
#
_cell.length_a   1.000
_cell.length_b   1.000
_cell.length_c   1.000
_cell.angle_alpha   90.00
_cell.angle_beta   90.00
_cell.angle_gamma   90.00
#
_symmetry.space_group_name_H-M   'P 1'
#
loop_
_entity.id
_entity.type
_entity.pdbx_description
1 polymer ?
#
loop_
_entity_poly.entity_id
_entity_poly.type
_entity_poly.pdbx_seq_one_letter_code
_entity_poly.pdbx_strand_id
1 'polypeptide(L)'
;MFSLSKSLQLWKAYALRYIRPMPILRFLLPILILIAMGSAHGQGLSCTELFEKTFKTTEFIISITGKKQSQQFLTMAHNNLTSDFEISKLHSILSFIKDNGLEELPSDERKFIIKLRQSSSFLRSIFQTSDERHKSPKEFAEFVRDFGVLKDYLLMVDSEGAQKMAKRILKRHDELDFDALLKSSQPAKKKSVKKYFKSLLKDTKALMAKTNLTVDEVHDVRKNLRDILRFMQMQNAVNLTDQDTPEIEFLKKTNLKLGEICDDYASQILRQEIDEFTVVSFPEKIRPRVEHFLDHYEIRVAD
;
A
#
# COMPACT_ATOMS: atom_id res chain seq x y z
N MET A 1 -56.62 28.78 10.78
CA MET A 1 -55.53 28.56 11.76
C MET A 1 -56.05 27.64 12.87
N PHE A 2 -55.76 26.35 12.80
CA PHE A 2 -56.11 25.37 13.84
C PHE A 2 -54.85 24.82 14.51
N SER A 3 -54.97 24.67 15.83
CA SER A 3 -53.92 24.68 16.85
C SER A 3 -53.25 23.32 17.07
N LEU A 4 -51.91 23.28 16.96
CA LEU A 4 -51.04 22.14 17.29
C LEU A 4 -50.92 21.85 18.81
N SER A 5 -51.49 22.70 19.68
CA SER A 5 -51.34 22.53 21.14
C SER A 5 -52.34 21.56 21.78
N LYS A 6 -53.49 21.30 21.14
CA LYS A 6 -54.51 20.39 21.70
C LYS A 6 -54.22 18.90 21.46
N SER A 7 -53.52 18.54 20.39
CA SER A 7 -53.13 17.14 20.11
C SER A 7 -52.02 16.64 21.04
N LEU A 8 -51.09 17.53 21.42
CA LEU A 8 -49.97 17.18 22.31
C LEU A 8 -50.40 16.94 23.76
N GLN A 9 -51.43 17.65 24.24
CA GLN A 9 -51.97 17.45 25.60
C GLN A 9 -52.75 16.13 25.74
N LEU A 10 -53.45 15.70 24.69
CA LEU A 10 -54.16 14.40 24.67
C LEU A 10 -53.20 13.21 24.67
N TRP A 11 -52.05 13.31 23.99
CA TRP A 11 -51.03 12.25 23.99
C TRP A 11 -50.30 12.10 25.33
N LYS A 12 -50.00 13.22 26.03
CA LYS A 12 -49.40 13.16 27.37
C LYS A 12 -50.34 12.54 28.40
N ALA A 13 -51.64 12.80 28.31
CA ALA A 13 -52.64 12.21 29.20
C ALA A 13 -52.84 10.69 28.97
N TYR A 14 -52.59 10.20 27.74
CA TYR A 14 -52.68 8.77 27.41
C TYR A 14 -51.45 7.97 27.91
N ALA A 15 -50.25 8.53 27.75
CA ALA A 15 -49.00 7.88 28.15
C ALA A 15 -48.84 7.73 29.68
N LEU A 16 -49.34 8.69 30.46
CA LEU A 16 -49.27 8.67 31.92
C LEU A 16 -50.30 7.76 32.61
N ARG A 17 -51.33 7.30 31.87
CA ARG A 17 -52.39 6.44 32.44
C ARG A 17 -52.08 4.93 32.33
N TYR A 18 -51.11 4.54 31.50
CA TYR A 18 -50.76 3.13 31.24
C TYR A 18 -49.43 2.65 31.83
N ILE A 19 -48.65 3.52 32.47
CA ILE A 19 -47.41 3.13 33.16
C ILE A 19 -47.67 3.10 34.67
N ARG A 20 -48.45 2.10 35.12
CA ARG A 20 -48.31 1.61 36.50
C ARG A 20 -47.27 0.49 36.46
N PRO A 21 -46.17 0.58 37.23
CA PRO A 21 -45.19 -0.51 37.26
C PRO A 21 -45.84 -1.72 37.93
N MET A 22 -46.06 -2.79 37.17
CA MET A 22 -46.42 -4.09 37.76
C MET A 22 -45.26 -4.56 38.66
N PRO A 23 -45.55 -5.09 39.86
CA PRO A 23 -44.53 -5.52 40.83
C PRO A 23 -43.62 -6.66 40.33
N ILE A 24 -44.00 -7.33 39.23
CA ILE A 24 -43.23 -8.42 38.61
C ILE A 24 -41.95 -7.90 37.93
N LEU A 25 -41.93 -6.65 37.45
CA LEU A 25 -40.76 -6.09 36.76
C LEU A 25 -39.57 -5.82 37.72
N ARG A 26 -39.84 -5.64 39.03
CA ARG A 26 -38.78 -5.43 40.04
C ARG A 26 -38.01 -6.70 40.37
N PHE A 27 -38.58 -7.87 40.13
CA PHE A 27 -37.91 -9.17 40.35
C PHE A 27 -37.22 -9.72 39.11
N LEU A 28 -37.65 -9.31 37.92
CA LEU A 28 -37.02 -9.73 36.66
C LEU A 28 -35.75 -8.94 36.33
N LEU A 29 -35.64 -7.68 36.76
CA LEU A 29 -34.46 -6.85 36.48
C LEU A 29 -33.15 -7.40 37.09
N PRO A 30 -33.12 -7.87 38.36
CA PRO A 30 -31.91 -8.48 38.93
C PRO A 30 -31.56 -9.81 38.26
N ILE A 31 -32.56 -10.60 37.85
CA ILE A 31 -32.37 -11.88 37.15
C ILE A 31 -31.84 -11.64 35.73
N LEU A 32 -32.31 -10.62 35.02
CA LEU A 32 -31.78 -10.20 33.71
C LEU A 32 -30.34 -9.67 33.82
N ILE A 33 -29.99 -8.98 34.91
CA ILE A 33 -28.61 -8.55 35.17
C ILE A 33 -27.73 -9.76 35.51
N LEU A 34 -28.20 -10.72 36.28
CA LEU A 34 -27.49 -11.97 36.56
C LEU A 34 -27.34 -12.87 35.33
N ILE A 35 -28.34 -12.92 34.45
CA ILE A 35 -28.24 -13.61 33.14
C ILE A 35 -27.27 -12.84 32.23
N ALA A 36 -27.28 -11.50 32.21
CA ALA A 36 -26.32 -10.71 31.45
C ALA A 36 -24.88 -10.86 31.96
N MET A 37 -24.68 -10.99 33.28
CA MET A 37 -23.37 -11.25 33.88
C MET A 37 -22.93 -12.72 33.76
N GLY A 38 -23.87 -13.68 33.74
CA GLY A 38 -23.61 -15.10 33.49
C GLY A 38 -23.42 -15.45 32.01
N SER A 39 -23.96 -14.64 31.10
CA SER A 39 -23.78 -14.76 29.63
C SER A 39 -22.54 -14.02 29.12
N ALA A 40 -21.88 -13.24 29.98
CA ALA A 40 -20.58 -12.63 29.71
C ALA A 40 -19.40 -13.61 29.87
N HIS A 41 -19.67 -14.91 29.94
CA HIS A 41 -18.71 -15.98 29.63
C HIS A 41 -18.87 -16.50 28.19
N GLY A 42 -19.45 -15.69 27.29
CA GLY A 42 -19.14 -15.83 25.88
C GLY A 42 -17.63 -15.69 25.73
N GLN A 43 -16.97 -16.75 25.26
CA GLN A 43 -15.59 -16.70 24.79
C GLN A 43 -15.51 -15.60 23.74
N GLY A 44 -15.22 -14.38 24.19
CA GLY A 44 -14.86 -13.28 23.33
C GLY A 44 -13.56 -13.73 22.69
N LEU A 45 -13.66 -14.23 21.46
CA LEU A 45 -12.50 -14.41 20.61
C LEU A 45 -11.72 -13.10 20.72
N SER A 46 -10.50 -13.19 21.22
CA SER A 46 -9.57 -12.06 21.28
C SER A 46 -9.56 -11.35 19.93
N CYS A 47 -9.30 -10.05 19.90
CA CYS A 47 -9.20 -9.33 18.62
C CYS A 47 -8.25 -10.02 17.63
N THR A 48 -7.23 -10.72 18.14
CA THR A 48 -6.34 -11.65 17.41
C THR A 48 -7.06 -12.86 16.82
N GLU A 49 -7.91 -13.58 17.57
CA GLU A 49 -8.68 -14.72 17.04
C GLU A 49 -9.78 -14.30 16.04
N LEU A 50 -10.37 -13.11 16.20
CA LEU A 50 -11.27 -12.50 15.21
C LEU A 50 -10.49 -12.06 13.95
N PHE A 51 -9.27 -11.58 14.12
CA PHE A 51 -8.37 -11.20 13.02
C PHE A 51 -7.90 -12.43 12.23
N GLU A 52 -7.44 -13.49 12.92
CA GLU A 52 -7.04 -14.77 12.33
C GLU A 52 -8.21 -15.49 11.65
N LYS A 53 -9.43 -15.45 12.21
CA LYS A 53 -10.63 -15.94 11.51
C LYS A 53 -10.97 -15.14 10.26
N THR A 54 -10.60 -13.86 10.20
CA THR A 54 -10.86 -12.98 9.06
C THR A 54 -9.84 -13.14 7.94
N PHE A 55 -8.59 -13.50 8.28
CA PHE A 55 -7.51 -13.70 7.32
C PHE A 55 -7.06 -15.16 7.33
N LYS A 56 -7.52 -15.94 6.34
CA LYS A 56 -7.17 -17.38 6.16
C LYS A 56 -5.67 -17.66 5.98
N THR A 57 -4.81 -16.65 6.02
CA THR A 57 -3.38 -16.75 5.78
C THR A 57 -2.65 -16.96 7.10
N THR A 58 -2.18 -18.18 7.31
CA THR A 58 -1.46 -18.60 8.53
C THR A 58 0.06 -18.44 8.41
N GLU A 59 0.60 -18.31 7.19
CA GLU A 59 2.04 -18.23 6.97
C GLU A 59 2.36 -17.46 5.67
N PHE A 60 3.37 -16.58 5.71
CA PHE A 60 3.86 -15.85 4.54
C PHE A 60 5.24 -16.37 4.12
N ILE A 61 5.26 -17.29 3.15
CA ILE A 61 6.49 -17.92 2.69
C ILE A 61 7.22 -17.01 1.68
N ILE A 62 8.41 -16.57 2.05
CA ILE A 62 9.35 -15.85 1.17
C ILE A 62 10.41 -16.86 0.70
N SER A 63 10.20 -17.44 -0.48
CA SER A 63 11.10 -18.47 -1.03
C SER A 63 12.35 -17.84 -1.65
N ILE A 64 13.50 -17.97 -1.00
CA ILE A 64 14.76 -17.43 -1.49
C ILE A 64 15.34 -18.33 -2.58
N THR A 65 15.51 -17.76 -3.76
CA THR A 65 16.04 -18.42 -4.94
C THR A 65 17.45 -17.89 -5.29
N GLY A 66 18.10 -18.53 -6.26
CA GLY A 66 19.48 -18.24 -6.63
C GLY A 66 19.63 -17.39 -7.90
N LYS A 67 20.87 -17.30 -8.37
CA LYS A 67 21.29 -16.45 -9.50
C LYS A 67 20.44 -16.63 -10.76
N LYS A 68 20.06 -17.88 -11.07
CA LYS A 68 19.23 -18.20 -12.24
C LYS A 68 17.84 -17.56 -12.12
N GLN A 69 17.16 -17.74 -10.99
CA GLN A 69 15.85 -17.15 -10.77
C GLN A 69 15.92 -15.63 -10.66
N SER A 70 16.93 -15.08 -9.99
CA SER A 70 17.13 -13.63 -9.96
C SER A 70 17.29 -13.03 -11.36
N GLN A 71 18.02 -13.71 -12.26
CA GLN A 71 18.11 -13.30 -13.66
C GLN A 71 16.75 -13.38 -14.35
N GLN A 72 16.00 -14.47 -14.16
CA GLN A 72 14.65 -14.62 -14.73
C GLN A 72 13.71 -13.52 -14.25
N PHE A 73 13.75 -13.18 -12.96
CA PHE A 73 12.93 -12.12 -12.37
C PHE A 73 13.25 -10.76 -12.98
N LEU A 74 14.54 -10.42 -13.08
CA LEU A 74 15.00 -9.18 -13.71
C LEU A 74 14.57 -9.11 -15.18
N THR A 75 14.79 -10.18 -15.94
CA THR A 75 14.42 -10.25 -17.36
C THR A 75 12.91 -10.16 -17.57
N MET A 76 12.11 -10.89 -16.79
CA MET A 76 10.65 -10.84 -16.91
C MET A 76 10.10 -9.47 -16.52
N ALA A 77 10.58 -8.86 -15.43
CA ALA A 77 10.16 -7.52 -15.03
C ALA A 77 10.55 -6.44 -16.06
N HIS A 78 11.72 -6.58 -16.66
CA HIS A 78 12.19 -5.69 -17.73
C HIS A 78 11.33 -5.84 -18.99
N ASN A 79 11.11 -7.07 -19.44
CA ASN A 79 10.25 -7.35 -20.60
C ASN A 79 8.83 -6.84 -20.39
N ASN A 80 8.24 -7.03 -19.20
CA ASN A 80 6.91 -6.50 -18.89
C ASN A 80 6.87 -4.97 -18.91
N LEU A 81 7.98 -4.29 -18.58
CA LEU A 81 8.06 -2.84 -18.69
C LEU A 81 8.19 -2.41 -20.16
N THR A 82 9.08 -3.02 -20.93
CA THR A 82 9.37 -2.61 -22.31
C THR A 82 8.30 -3.05 -23.31
N SER A 83 7.60 -4.16 -23.08
CA SER A 83 6.47 -4.61 -23.92
C SER A 83 5.26 -3.69 -23.80
N ASP A 84 5.05 -3.12 -22.61
CA ASP A 84 3.90 -2.27 -22.31
C ASP A 84 4.14 -0.80 -22.67
N PHE A 85 5.35 -0.46 -23.10
CA PHE A 85 5.84 0.91 -23.11
C PHE A 85 6.33 1.38 -24.48
N GLU A 86 5.51 2.22 -25.11
CA GLU A 86 5.90 2.98 -26.29
C GLU A 86 6.61 4.27 -25.87
N ILE A 87 7.95 4.30 -25.98
CA ILE A 87 8.78 5.48 -25.64
C ILE A 87 8.30 6.72 -26.41
N SER A 88 7.95 6.57 -27.68
CA SER A 88 7.44 7.66 -28.53
C SER A 88 6.16 8.27 -27.96
N LYS A 89 5.23 7.42 -27.49
CA LYS A 89 3.98 7.86 -26.85
C LYS A 89 4.26 8.62 -25.56
N LEU A 90 5.19 8.15 -24.72
CA LEU A 90 5.57 8.89 -23.53
C LEU A 90 6.12 10.28 -23.86
N HIS A 91 7.05 10.35 -24.79
CA HIS A 91 7.67 11.60 -25.17
C HIS A 91 6.62 12.60 -25.69
N SER A 92 5.64 12.12 -26.47
CA SER A 92 4.49 12.91 -26.90
C SER A 92 3.68 13.44 -25.73
N ILE A 93 3.28 12.57 -24.78
CA ILE A 93 2.50 12.96 -23.61
C ILE A 93 3.26 13.98 -22.74
N LEU A 94 4.54 13.74 -22.47
CA LEU A 94 5.36 14.64 -21.66
C LEU A 94 5.55 15.99 -22.36
N SER A 95 5.72 16.00 -23.68
CA SER A 95 5.82 17.25 -24.45
C SER A 95 4.52 18.03 -24.37
N PHE A 96 3.37 17.35 -24.50
CA PHE A 96 2.07 17.97 -24.32
C PHE A 96 1.92 18.57 -22.91
N ILE A 97 2.23 17.82 -21.85
CA ILE A 97 2.14 18.31 -20.47
C ILE A 97 3.07 19.51 -20.26
N LYS A 98 4.29 19.47 -20.80
CA LYS A 98 5.28 20.55 -20.71
C LYS A 98 4.75 21.85 -21.33
N ASP A 99 4.06 21.77 -22.45
CA ASP A 99 3.61 22.94 -23.21
C ASP A 99 2.21 23.44 -22.80
N ASN A 100 1.28 22.52 -22.47
CA ASN A 100 -0.14 22.82 -22.25
C ASN A 100 -0.63 22.55 -20.81
N GLY A 101 0.20 21.95 -19.94
CA GLY A 101 -0.25 21.56 -18.60
C GLY A 101 -1.21 20.38 -18.61
N LEU A 102 -2.23 20.41 -17.74
CA LEU A 102 -3.11 19.27 -17.51
C LEU A 102 -4.54 19.42 -18.05
N GLU A 103 -4.94 20.62 -18.43
CA GLU A 103 -6.34 20.99 -18.69
C GLU A 103 -6.99 20.14 -19.79
N GLU A 104 -6.23 19.82 -20.85
CA GLU A 104 -6.71 19.04 -22.00
C GLU A 104 -6.08 17.64 -22.07
N LEU A 105 -5.35 17.22 -21.04
CA LEU A 105 -4.68 15.91 -21.06
C LEU A 105 -5.71 14.77 -21.04
N PRO A 106 -5.82 13.95 -22.11
CA PRO A 106 -6.82 12.90 -22.22
C PRO A 106 -6.73 11.89 -21.06
N SER A 107 -7.89 11.34 -20.66
CA SER A 107 -7.98 10.36 -19.56
C SER A 107 -7.09 9.14 -19.80
N ASP A 108 -6.99 8.66 -21.04
CA ASP A 108 -6.17 7.49 -21.36
C ASP A 108 -4.67 7.78 -21.31
N GLU A 109 -4.25 9.02 -21.55
CA GLU A 109 -2.85 9.46 -21.36
C GLU A 109 -2.51 9.57 -19.87
N ARG A 110 -3.44 10.05 -19.04
CA ARG A 110 -3.28 10.01 -17.57
C ARG A 110 -3.13 8.58 -17.06
N LYS A 111 -3.99 7.66 -17.52
CA LYS A 111 -3.88 6.23 -17.19
C LYS A 111 -2.55 5.65 -17.65
N PHE A 112 -2.06 6.04 -18.82
CA PHE A 112 -0.75 5.61 -19.33
C PHE A 112 0.39 6.02 -18.39
N ILE A 113 0.43 7.30 -17.96
CA ILE A 113 1.44 7.78 -17.00
C ILE A 113 1.38 7.00 -15.68
N ILE A 114 0.17 6.78 -15.15
CA ILE A 114 -0.04 6.03 -13.90
C ILE A 114 0.44 4.58 -14.04
N LYS A 115 0.06 3.90 -15.13
CA LYS A 115 0.48 2.51 -15.43
C LYS A 115 1.99 2.43 -15.55
N LEU A 116 2.62 3.34 -16.29
CA LEU A 116 4.07 3.37 -16.45
C LEU A 116 4.80 3.60 -15.13
N ARG A 117 4.29 4.50 -14.27
CA ARG A 117 4.82 4.64 -12.90
C ARG A 117 4.75 3.27 -12.21
N GLN A 118 3.60 2.61 -12.22
CA GLN A 118 3.43 1.34 -11.51
C GLN A 118 4.43 0.28 -12.01
N SER A 119 4.56 0.10 -13.33
CA SER A 119 5.49 -0.84 -13.96
C SER A 119 6.96 -0.51 -13.69
N SER A 120 7.37 0.75 -13.86
CA SER A 120 8.75 1.19 -13.58
C SER A 120 9.11 1.02 -12.09
N SER A 121 8.19 1.33 -11.20
CA SER A 121 8.35 1.07 -9.78
C SER A 121 8.47 -0.42 -9.49
N PHE A 122 7.69 -1.26 -10.18
CA PHE A 122 7.77 -2.71 -10.04
C PHE A 122 9.17 -3.21 -10.40
N LEU A 123 9.69 -2.84 -11.57
CA LEU A 123 11.05 -3.18 -11.99
C LEU A 123 12.10 -2.68 -10.98
N ARG A 124 11.95 -1.47 -10.43
CA ARG A 124 12.85 -0.96 -9.38
C ARG A 124 12.88 -1.87 -8.14
N SER A 125 11.74 -2.39 -7.69
CA SER A 125 11.69 -3.36 -6.58
C SER A 125 12.32 -4.70 -6.94
N ILE A 126 12.20 -5.13 -8.20
CA ILE A 126 12.87 -6.35 -8.65
C ILE A 126 14.39 -6.17 -8.67
N PHE A 127 14.92 -5.01 -9.09
CA PHE A 127 16.34 -4.69 -8.90
C PHE A 127 16.75 -4.70 -7.42
N GLN A 128 15.96 -4.11 -6.54
CA GLN A 128 16.23 -4.11 -5.09
C GLN A 128 16.31 -5.52 -4.51
N THR A 129 15.49 -6.46 -5.00
CA THR A 129 15.40 -7.83 -4.45
C THR A 129 16.29 -8.83 -5.17
N SER A 130 16.63 -8.60 -6.44
CA SER A 130 17.22 -9.59 -7.35
C SER A 130 18.54 -9.18 -8.01
N ASP A 131 19.01 -7.94 -7.85
CA ASP A 131 20.41 -7.56 -8.14
C ASP A 131 21.28 -7.79 -6.88
N GLU A 132 22.51 -8.26 -7.05
CA GLU A 132 23.47 -8.55 -5.97
C GLU A 132 23.79 -7.29 -5.16
N ARG A 133 23.75 -6.10 -5.79
CA ARG A 133 23.94 -4.82 -5.11
C ARG A 133 22.68 -4.34 -4.40
N HIS A 134 21.54 -5.00 -4.61
CA HIS A 134 20.23 -4.62 -4.09
C HIS A 134 19.88 -3.16 -4.42
N LYS A 135 20.18 -2.74 -5.64
CA LYS A 135 19.97 -1.37 -6.14
C LYS A 135 19.66 -1.42 -7.63
N SER A 136 18.77 -0.54 -8.08
CA SER A 136 18.58 -0.28 -9.51
C SER A 136 19.68 0.66 -10.03
N PRO A 137 19.91 0.71 -11.36
CA PRO A 137 20.71 1.76 -11.97
C PRO A 137 20.27 3.15 -11.50
N LYS A 138 21.22 4.05 -11.30
CA LYS A 138 20.98 5.34 -10.64
C LYS A 138 20.03 6.21 -11.46
N GLU A 139 20.28 6.27 -12.75
CA GLU A 139 19.52 7.03 -13.74
C GLU A 139 18.07 6.54 -13.77
N PHE A 140 17.87 5.21 -13.78
CA PHE A 140 16.53 4.61 -13.68
C PHE A 140 15.85 4.91 -12.34
N ALA A 141 16.59 4.88 -11.22
CA ALA A 141 16.03 5.22 -9.91
C ALA A 141 15.55 6.68 -9.87
N GLU A 142 16.32 7.60 -10.45
CA GLU A 142 15.97 9.01 -10.58
C GLU A 142 14.77 9.22 -11.50
N PHE A 143 14.70 8.50 -12.63
CA PHE A 143 13.54 8.47 -13.51
C PHE A 143 12.28 8.07 -12.74
N VAL A 144 12.29 6.90 -12.07
CA VAL A 144 11.13 6.41 -11.31
C VAL A 144 10.69 7.39 -10.22
N ARG A 145 11.63 8.10 -9.59
CA ARG A 145 11.32 9.14 -8.59
C ARG A 145 10.63 10.33 -9.24
N ASP A 146 11.23 10.91 -10.27
CA ASP A 146 10.70 12.10 -10.95
C ASP A 146 9.31 11.81 -11.55
N PHE A 147 9.12 10.60 -12.08
CA PHE A 147 7.81 10.10 -12.54
C PHE A 147 6.78 9.93 -11.43
N GLY A 148 7.23 9.55 -10.22
CA GLY A 148 6.39 9.50 -9.03
C GLY A 148 5.81 10.88 -8.70
N VAL A 149 6.64 11.92 -8.73
CA VAL A 149 6.22 13.30 -8.47
C VAL A 149 5.28 13.81 -9.57
N LEU A 150 5.55 13.48 -10.85
CA LEU A 150 4.61 13.81 -11.94
C LEU A 150 3.22 13.19 -11.71
N LYS A 151 3.16 11.93 -11.24
CA LYS A 151 1.90 11.27 -10.89
C LYS A 151 1.19 12.01 -9.75
N ASP A 152 1.90 12.50 -8.75
CA ASP A 152 1.30 13.26 -7.65
C ASP A 152 0.70 14.59 -8.15
N TYR A 153 1.41 15.34 -9.00
CA TYR A 153 0.86 16.55 -9.64
C TYR A 153 -0.37 16.27 -10.52
N LEU A 154 -0.38 15.13 -11.23
CA LEU A 154 -1.54 14.70 -12.01
C LEU A 154 -2.78 14.46 -11.16
N LEU A 155 -2.62 13.86 -9.97
CA LEU A 155 -3.71 13.57 -9.03
C LEU A 155 -4.21 14.84 -8.32
N MET A 156 -3.30 15.78 -8.05
CA MET A 156 -3.62 17.09 -7.47
C MET A 156 -4.18 18.09 -8.48
N VAL A 157 -4.12 17.77 -9.78
CA VAL A 157 -4.48 18.67 -10.89
C VAL A 157 -3.63 19.96 -10.87
N ASP A 158 -2.36 19.85 -10.49
CA ASP A 158 -1.40 20.95 -10.48
C ASP A 158 -0.70 21.06 -11.85
N SER A 159 -1.23 21.92 -12.72
CA SER A 159 -0.68 22.16 -14.07
C SER A 159 0.75 22.71 -14.05
N GLU A 160 1.07 23.64 -13.15
CA GLU A 160 2.38 24.29 -13.12
C GLU A 160 3.46 23.32 -12.63
N GLY A 161 3.17 22.56 -11.57
CA GLY A 161 4.04 21.50 -11.06
C GLY A 161 4.28 20.42 -12.12
N ALA A 162 3.22 19.97 -12.80
CA ALA A 162 3.30 18.98 -13.87
C ALA A 162 4.15 19.47 -15.06
N GLN A 163 3.99 20.71 -15.51
CA GLN A 163 4.81 21.32 -16.58
C GLN A 163 6.30 21.30 -16.24
N LYS A 164 6.65 21.77 -15.04
CA LYS A 164 8.05 21.80 -14.57
C LYS A 164 8.64 20.39 -14.49
N MET A 165 7.87 19.43 -13.99
CA MET A 165 8.32 18.04 -13.87
C MET A 165 8.45 17.36 -15.24
N ALA A 166 7.51 17.56 -16.16
CA ALA A 166 7.58 17.02 -17.51
C ALA A 166 8.82 17.56 -18.26
N LYS A 167 9.10 18.87 -18.16
CA LYS A 167 10.32 19.48 -18.70
C LYS A 167 11.59 18.83 -18.15
N ARG A 168 11.62 18.58 -16.84
CA ARG A 168 12.76 17.94 -16.16
C ARG A 168 12.92 16.49 -16.63
N ILE A 169 11.83 15.75 -16.78
CA ILE A 169 11.86 14.35 -17.20
C ILE A 169 12.41 14.25 -18.63
N LEU A 170 11.87 15.04 -19.57
CA LEU A 170 12.36 15.12 -20.95
C LEU A 170 13.87 15.42 -20.97
N LYS A 171 14.29 16.50 -20.29
CA LYS A 171 15.71 16.90 -20.27
C LYS A 171 16.66 15.82 -19.72
N ARG A 172 16.26 15.09 -18.68
CA ARG A 172 17.15 14.16 -17.96
C ARG A 172 17.12 12.74 -18.49
N HIS A 173 16.03 12.33 -19.13
CA HIS A 173 15.77 10.93 -19.39
C HIS A 173 15.58 10.60 -20.87
N ASP A 174 15.77 11.57 -21.78
CA ASP A 174 15.94 11.30 -23.22
C ASP A 174 17.13 10.35 -23.49
N GLU A 175 18.08 10.25 -22.54
CA GLU A 175 19.27 9.39 -22.60
C GLU A 175 19.08 8.03 -21.89
N LEU A 176 17.94 7.79 -21.24
CA LEU A 176 17.71 6.55 -20.51
C LEU A 176 17.43 5.40 -21.50
N ASP A 177 18.46 4.60 -21.77
CA ASP A 177 18.34 3.37 -22.55
C ASP A 177 17.66 2.28 -21.71
N PHE A 178 16.34 2.18 -21.85
CA PHE A 178 15.53 1.14 -21.19
C PHE A 178 16.00 -0.26 -21.57
N ASP A 179 16.47 -0.48 -22.80
CA ASP A 179 16.96 -1.78 -23.27
C ASP A 179 18.30 -2.15 -22.61
N ALA A 180 19.12 -1.15 -22.26
CA ALA A 180 20.36 -1.36 -21.53
C ALA A 180 20.23 -1.58 -20.02
N LEU A 181 19.04 -1.43 -19.43
CA LEU A 181 18.86 -1.54 -17.97
C LEU A 181 19.40 -2.86 -17.40
N LEU A 182 19.25 -3.96 -18.13
CA LEU A 182 19.75 -5.27 -17.70
C LEU A 182 21.25 -5.48 -17.94
N LYS A 183 21.90 -4.72 -18.85
CA LYS A 183 23.33 -4.91 -19.20
C LYS A 183 24.24 -4.73 -17.99
N SER A 184 23.87 -3.84 -17.08
CA SER A 184 24.63 -3.56 -15.85
C SER A 184 24.18 -4.38 -14.65
N SER A 185 23.16 -5.25 -14.81
CA SER A 185 22.61 -6.02 -13.71
C SER A 185 23.53 -7.18 -13.31
N GLN A 186 23.60 -7.45 -12.02
CA GLN A 186 24.34 -8.58 -11.46
C GLN A 186 23.34 -9.44 -10.70
N PRO A 187 22.84 -10.55 -11.28
CA PRO A 187 21.81 -11.34 -10.61
C PRO A 187 22.29 -11.88 -9.26
N ALA A 188 21.43 -11.74 -8.25
CA ALA A 188 21.78 -12.01 -6.86
C ALA A 188 21.95 -13.51 -6.56
N LYS A 189 22.85 -13.84 -5.64
CA LYS A 189 22.99 -15.19 -5.07
C LYS A 189 21.99 -15.39 -3.93
N LYS A 190 21.61 -16.65 -3.64
CA LYS A 190 20.73 -17.04 -2.51
C LYS A 190 21.13 -16.35 -1.19
N LYS A 191 22.44 -16.32 -0.90
CA LYS A 191 22.98 -15.68 0.32
C LYS A 191 22.73 -14.17 0.37
N SER A 192 22.83 -13.48 -0.77
CA SER A 192 22.60 -12.03 -0.87
C SER A 192 21.12 -11.71 -0.66
N VAL A 193 20.23 -12.39 -1.40
CA VAL A 193 18.78 -12.24 -1.28
C VAL A 193 18.30 -12.54 0.15
N LYS A 194 18.80 -13.62 0.77
CA LYS A 194 18.49 -13.96 2.17
C LYS A 194 18.93 -12.85 3.14
N LYS A 195 20.12 -12.27 2.94
CA LYS A 195 20.64 -11.17 3.77
C LYS A 195 19.78 -9.91 3.61
N TYR A 196 19.40 -9.58 2.38
CA TYR A 196 18.53 -8.44 2.07
C TYR A 196 17.20 -8.55 2.81
N PHE A 197 16.45 -9.65 2.65
CA PHE A 197 15.16 -9.82 3.31
C PHE A 197 15.27 -9.86 4.83
N LYS A 198 16.32 -10.47 5.38
CA LYS A 198 16.58 -10.41 6.83
C LYS A 198 16.78 -8.98 7.34
N SER A 199 17.52 -8.15 6.61
CA SER A 199 17.69 -6.73 6.97
C SER A 199 16.36 -6.00 6.88
N LEU A 200 15.68 -6.11 5.73
CA LEU A 200 14.42 -5.45 5.46
C LEU A 200 13.36 -5.76 6.53
N LEU A 201 13.22 -7.03 6.92
CA LEU A 201 12.27 -7.44 7.97
C LEU A 201 12.67 -6.94 9.36
N LYS A 202 13.98 -6.94 9.67
CA LYS A 202 14.50 -6.39 10.93
C LYS A 202 14.22 -4.88 11.02
N ASP A 203 14.50 -4.15 9.95
CA ASP A 203 14.29 -2.70 9.87
C ASP A 203 12.79 -2.37 9.98
N THR A 204 11.94 -3.15 9.30
CA THR A 204 10.47 -3.00 9.42
C THR A 204 9.99 -3.26 10.85
N LYS A 205 10.49 -4.31 11.52
CA LYS A 205 10.16 -4.58 12.94
C LYS A 205 10.59 -3.44 13.84
N ALA A 206 11.78 -2.88 13.63
CA ALA A 206 12.29 -1.75 14.41
C ALA A 206 11.42 -0.50 14.24
N LEU A 207 10.95 -0.20 13.02
CA LEU A 207 10.02 0.90 12.77
C LEU A 207 8.65 0.66 13.43
N MET A 208 8.11 -0.55 13.30
CA MET A 208 6.80 -0.90 13.89
C MET A 208 6.82 -0.88 15.42
N ALA A 209 7.96 -1.10 16.07
CA ALA A 209 8.10 -0.98 17.52
C ALA A 209 8.00 0.47 18.03
N LYS A 210 8.11 1.47 17.15
CA LYS A 210 7.97 2.88 17.52
C LYS A 210 6.50 3.27 17.65
N THR A 211 6.20 4.07 18.66
CA THR A 211 4.89 4.73 18.82
C THR A 211 4.73 5.88 17.84
N ASN A 212 5.79 6.66 17.67
CA ASN A 212 5.86 7.84 16.81
C ASN A 212 6.86 7.57 15.68
N LEU A 213 6.44 7.80 14.44
CA LEU A 213 7.28 7.65 13.25
C LEU A 213 7.30 8.98 12.49
N THR A 214 8.35 9.25 11.73
CA THR A 214 8.27 10.31 10.72
C THR A 214 7.45 9.86 9.51
N VAL A 215 7.01 10.81 8.68
CA VAL A 215 6.36 10.51 7.40
C VAL A 215 7.25 9.59 6.54
N ASP A 216 8.56 9.86 6.41
CA ASP A 216 9.44 9.01 5.62
C ASP A 216 9.58 7.59 6.20
N GLU A 217 9.56 7.44 7.53
CA GLU A 217 9.57 6.14 8.18
C GLU A 217 8.30 5.32 7.89
N VAL A 218 7.13 5.96 7.83
CA VAL A 218 5.89 5.31 7.37
C VAL A 218 6.03 4.88 5.89
N HIS A 219 6.62 5.73 5.06
CA HIS A 219 6.92 5.40 3.67
C HIS A 219 7.90 4.22 3.56
N ASP A 220 8.88 4.11 4.44
CA ASP A 220 9.83 3.00 4.48
C ASP A 220 9.16 1.67 4.83
N VAL A 221 8.24 1.65 5.80
CA VAL A 221 7.41 0.45 6.06
C VAL A 221 6.64 0.05 4.80
N ARG A 222 6.01 1.00 4.09
CA ARG A 222 5.32 0.74 2.81
C ARG A 222 6.30 0.21 1.74
N LYS A 223 7.49 0.80 1.59
CA LYS A 223 8.51 0.39 0.60
C LYS A 223 8.96 -1.06 0.88
N ASN A 224 9.27 -1.37 2.14
CA ASN A 224 9.69 -2.70 2.57
C ASN A 224 8.64 -3.77 2.26
N LEU A 225 7.39 -3.54 2.65
CA LEU A 225 6.29 -4.47 2.35
C LEU A 225 6.04 -4.61 0.84
N ARG A 226 6.22 -3.52 0.07
CA ARG A 226 6.06 -3.54 -1.39
C ARG A 226 7.13 -4.37 -2.08
N ASP A 227 8.37 -4.31 -1.60
CA ASP A 227 9.45 -5.11 -2.16
C ASP A 227 9.24 -6.61 -1.89
N ILE A 228 8.77 -6.98 -0.70
CA ILE A 228 8.36 -8.36 -0.38
C ILE A 228 7.22 -8.81 -1.29
N LEU A 229 6.14 -8.01 -1.38
CA LEU A 229 4.98 -8.30 -2.22
C LEU A 229 5.39 -8.55 -3.67
N ARG A 230 6.18 -7.64 -4.26
CA ARG A 230 6.58 -7.73 -5.67
C ARG A 230 7.52 -8.88 -5.94
N PHE A 231 8.39 -9.20 -5.00
CA PHE A 231 9.18 -10.42 -5.07
C PHE A 231 8.26 -11.64 -5.14
N MET A 232 7.31 -11.79 -4.20
CA MET A 232 6.36 -12.92 -4.19
C MET A 232 5.51 -12.99 -5.47
N GLN A 233 5.06 -11.86 -5.99
CA GLN A 233 4.34 -11.81 -7.28
C GLN A 233 5.19 -12.30 -8.44
N MET A 234 6.47 -11.90 -8.49
CA MET A 234 7.39 -12.36 -9.53
C MET A 234 7.69 -13.87 -9.42
N GLN A 235 7.71 -14.42 -8.20
CA GLN A 235 7.84 -15.87 -7.99
C GLN A 235 6.66 -16.63 -8.58
N ASN A 236 5.43 -16.18 -8.32
CA ASN A 236 4.23 -16.78 -8.91
C ASN A 236 4.23 -16.66 -10.44
N ALA A 237 4.55 -15.47 -10.96
CA ALA A 237 4.58 -15.22 -12.39
C ALA A 237 5.56 -16.16 -13.13
N VAL A 238 6.76 -16.40 -12.58
CA VAL A 238 7.72 -17.34 -13.16
C VAL A 238 7.28 -18.80 -13.01
N ASN A 239 6.52 -19.13 -11.97
CA ASN A 239 5.95 -20.46 -11.77
C ASN A 239 4.65 -20.68 -12.57
N LEU A 240 4.24 -19.72 -13.41
CA LEU A 240 3.02 -19.76 -14.23
C LEU A 240 1.75 -19.93 -13.40
N THR A 241 1.76 -19.44 -12.16
CA THR A 241 0.56 -19.29 -11.35
C THR A 241 0.02 -17.88 -11.56
N ASP A 242 -0.92 -17.74 -12.50
CA ASP A 242 -1.54 -16.45 -12.86
C ASP A 242 -2.45 -15.85 -11.76
N GLN A 243 -2.57 -16.54 -10.61
CA GLN A 243 -3.40 -16.10 -9.50
C GLN A 243 -2.55 -15.65 -8.32
N ASP A 244 -2.85 -14.46 -7.81
CA ASP A 244 -2.34 -13.99 -6.54
C ASP A 244 -2.81 -14.97 -5.44
N THR A 245 -1.87 -15.52 -4.67
CA THR A 245 -2.20 -16.38 -3.53
C THR A 245 -2.86 -15.55 -2.42
N PRO A 246 -3.55 -16.16 -1.45
CA PRO A 246 -4.12 -15.41 -0.32
C PRO A 246 -3.11 -14.51 0.40
N GLU A 247 -1.84 -14.93 0.50
CA GLU A 247 -0.72 -14.19 1.07
C GLU A 247 -0.42 -12.92 0.27
N ILE A 248 -0.35 -13.05 -1.06
CA ILE A 248 -0.10 -11.94 -1.97
C ILE A 248 -1.27 -10.97 -1.94
N GLU A 249 -2.51 -11.46 -2.00
CA GLU A 249 -3.71 -10.63 -1.88
C GLU A 249 -3.78 -9.88 -0.55
N PHE A 250 -3.38 -10.53 0.55
CA PHE A 250 -3.28 -9.87 1.85
C PHE A 250 -2.27 -8.73 1.81
N LEU A 251 -1.04 -8.99 1.36
CA LEU A 251 0.03 -7.98 1.29
C LEU A 251 -0.32 -6.85 0.33
N LYS A 252 -0.94 -7.15 -0.81
CA LYS A 252 -1.41 -6.19 -1.80
C LYS A 252 -2.45 -5.25 -1.22
N LYS A 253 -3.47 -5.77 -0.51
CA LYS A 253 -4.47 -4.93 0.18
C LYS A 253 -3.85 -4.08 1.28
N THR A 254 -2.91 -4.63 2.03
CA THR A 254 -2.19 -3.88 3.08
C THR A 254 -1.32 -2.78 2.48
N ASN A 255 -0.56 -3.07 1.43
CA ASN A 255 0.31 -2.11 0.76
C ASN A 255 -0.48 -1.01 0.02
N LEU A 256 -1.64 -1.35 -0.54
CA LEU A 256 -2.55 -0.38 -1.17
C LEU A 256 -3.04 0.65 -0.15
N LYS A 257 -3.55 0.21 1.00
CA LYS A 257 -4.02 1.11 2.06
C LYS A 257 -2.91 1.97 2.66
N LEU A 258 -1.72 1.42 2.89
CA LEU A 258 -0.55 2.24 3.23
C LEU A 258 -0.22 3.24 2.12
N GLY A 259 -0.46 2.85 0.87
CA GLY A 259 -0.24 3.70 -0.28
C GLY A 259 -1.17 4.90 -0.35
N GLU A 260 -2.46 4.73 -0.06
CA GLU A 260 -3.41 5.84 0.05
C GLU A 260 -2.95 6.87 1.08
N ILE A 261 -2.48 6.40 2.24
CA ILE A 261 -1.99 7.26 3.33
C ILE A 261 -0.70 7.99 2.93
N CYS A 262 0.25 7.27 2.33
CA CYS A 262 1.49 7.87 1.85
C CYS A 262 1.27 8.88 0.70
N ASP A 263 0.29 8.63 -0.16
CA ASP A 263 -0.05 9.52 -1.28
C ASP A 263 -0.77 10.80 -0.75
N ASP A 264 -1.54 10.69 0.33
CA ASP A 264 -2.07 11.85 1.07
C ASP A 264 -0.94 12.68 1.70
N TYR A 265 0.00 12.05 2.40
CA TYR A 265 1.18 12.75 2.94
C TYR A 265 2.01 13.42 1.84
N ALA A 266 2.25 12.76 0.71
CA ALA A 266 2.93 13.38 -0.43
C ALA A 266 2.20 14.63 -0.92
N SER A 267 0.86 14.60 -0.96
CA SER A 267 0.04 15.74 -1.36
C SER A 267 0.11 16.89 -0.35
N GLN A 268 0.20 16.60 0.94
CA GLN A 268 0.40 17.60 2.00
C GLN A 268 1.81 18.21 1.96
N ILE A 269 2.85 17.40 1.71
CA ILE A 269 4.24 17.88 1.52
C ILE A 269 4.33 18.83 0.32
N LEU A 270 3.70 18.47 -0.80
CA LEU A 270 3.69 19.34 -1.99
C LEU A 270 2.98 20.68 -1.73
N ARG A 271 2.01 20.70 -0.81
CA ARG A 271 1.33 21.91 -0.33
C ARG A 271 2.06 22.63 0.81
N GLN A 272 3.22 22.12 1.24
CA GLN A 272 4.02 22.65 2.34
C GLN A 272 3.28 22.65 3.69
N GLU A 273 2.31 21.76 3.86
CA GLU A 273 1.53 21.60 5.11
C GLU A 273 2.30 20.78 6.14
N ILE A 274 3.09 19.80 5.68
CA ILE A 274 3.99 18.95 6.46
C ILE A 274 5.30 18.74 5.69
N ASP A 275 6.29 18.11 6.32
CA ASP A 275 7.53 17.67 5.69
C ASP A 275 7.81 16.17 5.94
N GLU A 276 8.88 15.63 5.36
CA GLU A 276 9.27 14.23 5.52
C GLU A 276 9.67 13.83 6.97
N PHE A 277 10.00 14.81 7.81
CA PHE A 277 10.42 14.64 9.20
C PHE A 277 9.26 14.79 10.18
N THR A 278 8.10 15.24 9.70
CA THR A 278 6.91 15.45 10.50
C THR A 278 6.51 14.14 11.17
N VAL A 279 6.31 14.21 12.49
CA VAL A 279 6.01 13.05 13.32
C VAL A 279 4.52 12.73 13.23
N VAL A 280 4.21 11.48 12.88
CA VAL A 280 2.86 10.95 12.74
C VAL A 280 2.71 9.63 13.50
N SER A 281 1.48 9.32 13.91
CA SER A 281 1.14 7.99 14.43
C SER A 281 1.04 6.99 13.29
N PHE A 282 1.57 5.78 13.48
CA PHE A 282 1.31 4.72 12.50
C PHE A 282 -0.19 4.41 12.40
N PRO A 283 -0.78 4.29 11.20
CA PRO A 283 -2.22 4.10 11.04
C PRO A 283 -2.77 2.89 11.79
N GLU A 284 -3.62 3.12 12.79
CA GLU A 284 -4.14 2.08 13.71
C GLU A 284 -4.85 0.93 12.98
N LYS A 285 -5.63 1.24 11.94
CA LYS A 285 -6.35 0.23 11.15
C LYS A 285 -5.43 -0.69 10.33
N ILE A 286 -4.18 -0.27 10.12
CA ILE A 286 -3.21 -0.99 9.29
C ILE A 286 -2.15 -1.68 10.12
N ARG A 287 -1.77 -1.09 11.26
CA ARG A 287 -0.78 -1.64 12.20
C ARG A 287 -0.95 -3.15 12.46
N PRO A 288 -2.13 -3.66 12.86
CA PRO A 288 -2.32 -5.10 13.10
C PRO A 288 -2.07 -5.97 11.86
N ARG A 289 -2.28 -5.44 10.65
CA ARG A 289 -2.02 -6.19 9.40
C ARG A 289 -0.54 -6.32 9.10
N VAL A 290 0.23 -5.27 9.43
CA VAL A 290 1.68 -5.29 9.28
C VAL A 290 2.29 -6.21 10.34
N GLU A 291 1.83 -6.09 11.59
CA GLU A 291 2.25 -6.94 12.70
C GLU A 291 1.93 -8.42 12.42
N HIS A 292 0.71 -8.74 11.95
CA HIS A 292 0.35 -10.09 11.53
C HIS A 292 1.31 -10.68 10.50
N PHE A 293 1.69 -9.89 9.49
CA PHE A 293 2.72 -10.33 8.54
C PHE A 293 4.08 -10.56 9.20
N LEU A 294 4.51 -9.65 10.08
CA LEU A 294 5.82 -9.72 10.75
C LEU A 294 5.94 -10.87 11.76
N ASP A 295 4.81 -11.34 12.27
CA ASP A 295 4.72 -12.46 13.22
C ASP A 295 4.62 -13.82 12.50
N HIS A 296 4.16 -13.85 11.24
CA HIS A 296 3.86 -15.08 10.51
C HIS A 296 4.66 -15.28 9.21
N TYR A 297 5.72 -14.50 8.96
CA TYR A 297 6.57 -14.76 7.79
C TYR A 297 7.56 -15.91 8.04
N GLU A 298 7.89 -16.63 6.98
CA GLU A 298 9.00 -17.58 6.96
C GLU A 298 9.90 -17.33 5.74
N ILE A 299 11.21 -17.28 5.96
CA ILE A 299 12.19 -17.25 4.87
C ILE A 299 12.65 -18.69 4.60
N ARG A 300 12.16 -19.29 3.50
CA ARG A 300 12.58 -20.62 3.04
C ARG A 300 13.65 -20.48 1.97
N VAL A 301 14.77 -21.18 2.09
CA VAL A 301 15.78 -21.20 1.03
C VAL A 301 15.48 -22.40 0.15
N ALA A 302 15.09 -22.16 -1.10
CA ALA A 302 14.86 -23.23 -2.06
C ALA A 302 16.18 -23.92 -2.38
N ASP A 303 16.13 -25.21 -2.71
CA ASP A 303 17.30 -26.01 -3.10
C ASP A 303 17.91 -25.62 -4.45
#